data_AF-A0A428Z2S4-F1
#
_entry.id   AF-A0A428Z2S4-F1
#
_cell.length_a   1.000
_cell.length_b   1.000
_cell.length_c   1.000
_cell.angle_alpha   90.00
_cell.angle_beta   90.00
_cell.angle_gamma   90.00
#
_symmetry.space_group_name_H-M   'P 1'
#
loop_
_entity.id
_entity.type
_entity.pdbx_description
1 polymer ?
#
loop_
_entity_poly.entity_id
_entity_poly.type
_entity_poly.pdbx_seq_one_letter_code
_entity_poly.pdbx_strand_id
1 'polypeptide(L)'
;MSRHLVAFLAFLLIGAAACTDAGPDPGPRFDNEAADGVVTELTCMKHQPQGPGARYTDETLRRIDETLALLRYYTANGAKPYCDGKGLTDIDRQWVDIYVRLGADKGNVAALLDAG
;
A
#
# COMPACT_ATOMS: atom_id res chain seq x y z
N MET A 1 13.41 -5.98 -67.00
CA MET A 1 12.45 -6.51 -66.00
C MET A 1 13.21 -6.77 -64.71
N SER A 2 13.29 -5.73 -63.88
CA SER A 2 14.20 -5.65 -62.74
C SER A 2 13.65 -6.36 -61.51
N ARG A 3 14.48 -7.24 -60.94
CA ARG A 3 14.27 -8.10 -59.75
C ARG A 3 14.25 -7.30 -58.44
N HIS A 4 13.61 -6.13 -58.43
CA HIS A 4 13.61 -5.22 -57.27
C HIS A 4 12.29 -5.23 -56.49
N LEU A 5 11.29 -6.01 -56.91
CA LEU A 5 9.97 -6.01 -56.28
C LEU A 5 9.80 -6.98 -55.10
N VAL A 6 10.85 -7.69 -54.67
CA VAL A 6 10.78 -8.71 -53.59
C VAL A 6 11.46 -8.24 -52.30
N ALA A 7 12.09 -7.07 -52.28
CA ALA A 7 12.91 -6.60 -51.16
C ALA A 7 12.23 -5.55 -50.26
N PHE A 8 10.90 -5.44 -50.28
CA PHE A 8 10.15 -4.47 -49.46
C PHE A 8 9.17 -5.11 -48.46
N LEU A 9 9.23 -6.42 -48.26
CA LEU A 9 8.32 -7.15 -47.35
C LEU A 9 9.08 -7.85 -46.20
N ALA A 10 10.09 -7.18 -45.64
CA ALA A 10 10.88 -7.71 -44.51
C ALA A 10 10.97 -6.72 -43.34
N PHE A 11 9.98 -5.84 -43.21
CA PHE A 11 9.82 -4.94 -42.08
C PHE A 11 8.46 -5.22 -41.45
N LEU A 12 8.40 -5.28 -40.12
CA LEU A 12 7.18 -5.35 -39.28
C LEU A 12 6.59 -6.72 -38.88
N LEU A 13 7.40 -7.74 -38.58
CA LEU A 13 6.89 -8.91 -37.82
C LEU A 13 7.85 -9.41 -36.74
N ILE A 14 8.48 -8.51 -36.00
CA ILE A 14 9.03 -8.85 -34.67
C ILE A 14 8.06 -8.28 -33.65
N GLY A 15 6.94 -9.00 -33.48
CA GLY A 15 6.01 -8.75 -32.40
C GLY A 15 6.73 -8.99 -31.09
N ALA A 16 7.03 -7.91 -30.36
CA ALA A 16 7.38 -7.98 -28.97
C ALA A 16 6.18 -8.60 -28.23
N ALA A 17 6.22 -9.90 -28.01
CA ALA A 17 5.46 -10.55 -26.95
C ALA A 17 6.05 -10.05 -25.62
N ALA A 18 5.70 -8.82 -25.25
CA ALA A 18 5.86 -8.37 -23.90
C ALA A 18 4.85 -9.15 -23.06
N CYS A 19 5.33 -10.19 -22.37
CA CYS A 19 4.58 -10.82 -21.29
C CYS A 19 4.35 -9.76 -20.20
N THR A 20 3.27 -9.00 -20.28
CA THR A 20 2.78 -8.21 -19.15
C THR A 20 1.88 -9.11 -18.32
N ASP A 21 2.47 -10.09 -17.64
CA ASP A 21 1.84 -10.83 -16.52
C ASP A 21 1.90 -9.99 -15.23
N ALA A 22 1.68 -8.69 -15.36
CA ALA A 22 1.34 -7.86 -14.21
C ALA A 22 -0.19 -7.93 -14.10
N GLY A 23 -0.68 -8.82 -13.24
CA GLY A 23 -2.09 -8.80 -12.83
C GLY A 23 -2.51 -7.38 -12.39
N PRO A 24 -3.83 -7.09 -12.32
CA PRO A 24 -4.32 -5.79 -11.91
C PRO A 24 -3.65 -5.32 -10.61
N ASP A 25 -3.25 -4.05 -10.53
CA ASP A 25 -2.69 -3.47 -9.30
C ASP A 25 -3.69 -3.72 -8.15
N PRO A 26 -3.29 -4.41 -7.06
CA PRO A 26 -4.20 -4.74 -5.97
C PRO A 26 -4.60 -3.54 -5.11
N GLY A 27 -4.32 -2.31 -5.56
CA GLY A 27 -4.87 -1.09 -5.01
C GLY A 27 -3.95 -0.41 -3.99
N PRO A 28 -4.48 0.48 -3.14
CA PRO A 28 -3.65 1.37 -2.35
C PRO A 28 -2.75 0.64 -1.35
N ARG A 29 -1.60 1.24 -1.05
CA ARG A 29 -0.65 0.80 -0.03
C ARG A 29 -0.78 1.68 1.20
N PHE A 30 -0.48 1.10 2.36
CA PHE A 30 -0.41 1.85 3.60
C PHE A 30 0.69 2.92 3.52
N ASP A 31 0.36 4.17 3.83
CA ASP A 31 1.34 5.23 4.00
C ASP A 31 1.96 5.09 5.40
N ASN A 32 3.18 4.54 5.47
CA ASN A 32 3.87 4.36 6.73
C ASN A 32 4.66 5.60 7.18
N GLU A 33 4.51 6.73 6.47
CA GLU A 33 5.20 7.99 6.72
C GLU A 33 6.73 7.85 6.90
N ALA A 34 7.32 6.79 6.35
CA ALA A 34 8.73 6.50 6.51
C ALA A 34 9.55 7.42 5.60
N ALA A 35 10.50 8.16 6.17
CA ALA A 35 11.55 8.82 5.41
C ALA A 35 12.63 7.78 5.05
N ASP A 36 12.92 7.61 3.75
CA ASP A 36 13.98 6.71 3.24
C ASP A 36 13.91 5.26 3.75
N GLY A 37 12.69 4.76 4.02
CA GLY A 37 12.46 3.41 4.54
C GLY A 37 12.76 3.23 6.04
N VAL A 38 13.07 4.32 6.76
CA VAL A 38 13.26 4.32 8.21
C VAL A 38 11.95 4.76 8.87
N VAL A 39 11.37 3.87 9.69
CA VAL A 39 10.23 4.21 10.53
C VAL A 39 10.70 5.23 11.57
N THR A 40 10.22 6.46 11.44
CA THR A 40 10.54 7.55 12.36
C THR A 40 9.48 7.58 13.46
N GLU A 41 9.90 7.74 14.72
CA GLU A 41 8.93 8.04 15.77
C GLU A 41 8.34 9.43 15.49
N LEU A 42 7.02 9.48 15.30
CA LEU A 42 6.34 10.71 14.95
C LEU A 42 5.90 11.45 16.21
N THR A 43 5.89 12.78 16.13
CA THR A 43 5.23 13.62 17.14
C THR A 43 3.71 13.61 16.97
N CYS A 44 3.23 13.47 15.73
CA CYS A 44 1.83 13.31 15.36
C CYS A 44 1.70 12.47 14.08
N MET A 45 0.56 11.81 13.89
CA MET A 45 0.26 10.99 12.71
C MET A 45 -0.44 11.80 11.62
N LYS A 46 -0.26 11.45 10.35
CA LYS A 46 -1.15 11.91 9.28
C LYS A 46 -2.27 10.92 9.04
N HIS A 47 -3.39 11.42 8.54
CA HIS A 47 -4.48 10.59 8.05
C HIS A 47 -4.03 9.80 6.82
N GLN A 48 -4.48 8.55 6.73
CA GLN A 48 -4.26 7.73 5.54
C GLN A 48 -5.02 8.34 4.35
N PRO A 49 -4.38 8.54 3.20
CA PRO A 49 -5.02 9.21 2.05
C PRO A 49 -6.09 8.35 1.39
N GLN A 50 -6.00 7.02 1.55
CA GLN A 50 -6.86 6.04 0.91
C GLN A 50 -7.06 4.82 1.83
N GLY A 51 -8.18 4.11 1.65
CA GLY A 51 -8.45 2.86 2.35
C GLY A 51 -7.56 1.70 1.88
N PRO A 52 -7.59 0.57 2.60
CA PRO A 52 -6.79 -0.60 2.28
C PRO A 52 -7.16 -1.23 0.94
N GLY A 53 -6.14 -1.51 0.12
CA GLY A 53 -6.28 -2.33 -1.08
C GLY A 53 -6.42 -3.82 -0.80
N ALA A 54 -6.68 -4.59 -1.87
CA ALA A 54 -6.82 -6.05 -1.83
C ALA A 54 -5.61 -6.76 -1.20
N ARG A 55 -4.41 -6.18 -1.32
CA ARG A 55 -3.18 -6.68 -0.68
C ARG A 55 -3.26 -6.79 0.86
N TYR A 56 -4.22 -6.14 1.51
CA TYR A 56 -4.47 -6.25 2.95
C TYR A 56 -5.77 -6.96 3.30
N THR A 57 -6.77 -6.91 2.43
CA THR A 57 -8.10 -7.49 2.68
C THR A 57 -8.27 -8.91 2.12
N ASP A 58 -7.45 -9.30 1.14
CA ASP A 58 -7.38 -10.65 0.58
C ASP A 58 -6.12 -11.34 1.10
N GLU A 59 -6.29 -12.46 1.80
CA GLU A 59 -5.18 -13.19 2.40
C GLU A 59 -4.23 -13.80 1.36
N THR A 60 -4.75 -14.13 0.17
CA THR A 60 -3.98 -14.75 -0.91
C THR A 60 -3.02 -13.76 -1.59
N LEU A 61 -3.30 -12.46 -1.46
CA LEU A 61 -2.50 -11.37 -2.01
C LEU A 61 -1.58 -10.71 -0.96
N ARG A 62 -1.66 -11.16 0.31
CA ARG A 62 -0.98 -10.51 1.42
C ARG A 62 0.53 -10.72 1.37
N ARG A 63 1.27 -9.62 1.37
CA ARG A 63 2.74 -9.65 1.42
C ARG A 63 3.26 -9.30 2.81
N ILE A 64 4.32 -10.00 3.23
CA ILE A 64 4.90 -9.85 4.57
C ILE A 64 5.51 -8.45 4.75
N ASP A 65 6.20 -7.91 3.75
CA ASP A 65 6.83 -6.58 3.81
C ASP A 65 5.79 -5.46 4.00
N GLU A 66 4.68 -5.54 3.29
CA GLU A 66 3.57 -4.58 3.39
C GLU A 66 2.84 -4.69 4.73
N THR A 67 2.62 -5.93 5.19
CA THR A 67 2.00 -6.21 6.50
C THR A 67 2.88 -5.71 7.63
N LEU A 68 4.18 -5.97 7.55
CA LEU A 68 5.14 -5.60 8.59
C LEU A 68 5.34 -4.09 8.67
N ALA A 69 5.25 -3.37 7.56
CA ALA A 69 5.26 -1.90 7.54
C ALA A 69 4.07 -1.33 8.35
N LEU A 70 2.85 -1.83 8.11
CA LEU A 70 1.65 -1.46 8.85
C LEU A 70 1.79 -1.76 10.36
N LEU A 71 2.22 -2.99 10.69
CA LEU A 71 2.37 -3.43 12.08
C LEU A 71 3.39 -2.58 12.84
N ARG A 72 4.55 -2.31 12.23
CA ARG A 72 5.61 -1.50 12.86
C ARG A 72 5.15 -0.07 13.09
N TYR A 73 4.48 0.52 12.10
CA TYR A 73 4.01 1.90 12.20
C TYR A 73 3.04 2.09 13.37
N TYR A 74 1.96 1.31 13.46
CA TYR A 74 0.99 1.47 14.54
C TYR A 74 1.55 1.07 15.91
N THR A 75 2.49 0.13 15.96
CA THR A 75 3.16 -0.21 17.23
C THR A 75 4.00 0.96 17.75
N ALA A 76 4.67 1.70 16.87
CA ALA A 76 5.49 2.86 17.27
C ALA A 76 4.68 4.14 17.49
N ASN A 77 3.67 4.36 16.65
CA ASN A 77 3.02 5.67 16.51
C ASN A 77 1.53 5.67 16.87
N GLY A 78 0.88 4.52 17.06
CA GLY A 78 -0.58 4.42 17.19
C GLY A 78 -1.16 5.11 18.43
N ALA A 79 -0.35 5.51 19.40
CA ALA A 79 -0.79 6.29 20.56
C ALA A 79 -0.67 7.81 20.36
N LYS A 80 -0.14 8.27 19.23
CA LYS A 80 0.07 9.69 18.93
C LYS A 80 -1.21 10.31 18.36
N PRO A 81 -1.46 11.61 18.59
CA PRO A 81 -2.59 12.30 17.98
C PRO A 81 -2.37 12.54 16.47
N TYR A 82 -3.45 12.82 15.74
CA TYR A 82 -3.34 13.31 14.37
C TYR A 82 -2.83 14.76 14.31
N CYS A 83 -2.03 15.06 13.28
CA CYS A 83 -1.37 16.36 13.14
C CYS A 83 -2.34 17.53 12.94
N ASP A 84 -3.56 17.29 12.44
CA ASP A 84 -4.58 18.33 12.30
C ASP A 84 -5.47 18.49 13.55
N GLY A 85 -5.17 17.74 14.61
CA GLY A 85 -5.91 17.74 15.87
C GLY A 85 -7.29 17.09 15.80
N LYS A 86 -7.67 16.47 14.67
CA LYS A 86 -8.94 15.75 14.53
C LYS A 86 -8.83 14.31 15.01
N GLY A 87 -9.99 13.71 15.22
CA GLY A 87 -10.11 12.30 15.55
C GLY A 87 -9.91 11.39 14.34
N LEU A 88 -9.99 10.09 14.61
CA LEU A 88 -9.92 9.01 13.62
C LEU A 88 -10.98 9.16 12.52
N THR A 89 -10.59 9.07 11.25
CA THR A 89 -11.55 9.01 10.13
C THR A 89 -12.00 7.59 9.84
N ASP A 90 -13.04 7.43 9.01
CA ASP A 90 -13.48 6.10 8.53
C ASP A 90 -12.39 5.36 7.73
N ILE A 91 -11.52 6.10 7.03
CA ILE A 91 -10.39 5.52 6.30
C ILE A 91 -9.35 5.00 7.29
N ASP A 92 -9.00 5.80 8.29
CA ASP A 92 -8.03 5.39 9.31
C ASP A 92 -8.55 4.18 10.11
N ARG A 93 -9.85 4.16 10.43
CA ARG A 93 -10.48 3.06 11.16
C ARG A 93 -10.30 1.73 10.42
N GLN A 94 -10.43 1.71 9.11
CA GLN A 94 -10.20 0.49 8.31
C GLN A 94 -8.78 -0.05 8.46
N TRP A 95 -7.78 0.84 8.53
CA TRP A 95 -6.39 0.44 8.74
C TRP A 95 -6.11 -0.04 10.17
N VAL A 96 -6.68 0.63 11.16
CA VAL A 96 -6.61 0.21 12.57
C VAL A 96 -7.27 -1.16 12.75
N ASP A 97 -8.41 -1.40 12.10
CA ASP A 97 -9.09 -2.70 12.15
C ASP A 97 -8.25 -3.82 11.54
N ILE A 98 -7.52 -3.55 10.44
CA ILE A 98 -6.57 -4.52 9.88
C ILE A 98 -5.43 -4.79 10.86
N TYR A 99 -4.84 -3.76 11.46
CA TYR A 99 -3.79 -3.91 12.47
C TYR A 99 -4.22 -4.85 13.61
N VAL A 100 -5.41 -4.63 14.17
CA VAL A 100 -5.96 -5.48 15.24
C VAL A 100 -6.29 -6.89 14.73
N ARG A 101 -6.88 -7.02 13.53
CA ARG A 101 -7.22 -8.33 12.93
C ARG A 101 -5.98 -9.18 12.65
N LEU A 102 -4.85 -8.56 12.36
CA LEU A 102 -3.55 -9.22 12.21
C LEU A 102 -2.97 -9.72 13.55
N GLY A 103 -3.69 -9.55 14.67
CA GLY A 103 -3.33 -10.04 15.99
C GLY A 103 -2.40 -9.10 16.77
N ALA A 104 -2.26 -7.85 16.32
CA ALA A 104 -1.45 -6.87 17.01
C ALA A 104 -2.14 -6.35 18.29
N ASP A 105 -1.36 -5.81 19.21
CA ASP A 105 -1.87 -5.33 20.50
C ASP A 105 -2.74 -4.08 20.30
N LYS A 106 -4.04 -4.21 20.59
CA LYS A 106 -5.03 -3.12 20.52
C LYS A 106 -4.66 -1.96 21.44
N GLY A 107 -3.88 -2.19 22.51
CA GLY A 107 -3.37 -1.14 23.39
C GLY A 107 -2.56 -0.08 22.65
N ASN A 108 -1.86 -0.44 21.58
CA ASN A 108 -1.07 0.50 20.77
C ASN A 108 -1.92 1.50 19.98
N VAL A 109 -3.22 1.24 19.81
CA VAL A 109 -4.15 2.08 19.04
C VAL A 109 -5.37 2.52 19.87
N ALA A 110 -5.38 2.24 21.19
CA ALA A 110 -6.51 2.55 22.05
C ALA A 110 -6.85 4.04 22.06
N ALA A 111 -5.83 4.91 22.11
CA ALA A 111 -6.00 6.36 22.07
C ALA A 111 -6.75 6.85 20.80
N LEU A 112 -6.55 6.17 19.67
CA LEU A 112 -7.23 6.50 18.41
C LEU A 112 -8.69 6.04 18.42
N LEU A 113 -8.98 4.92 19.07
CA LEU A 113 -10.32 4.33 19.15
C LEU A 113 -11.22 5.04 20.16
N ASP A 114 -10.63 5.56 21.24
CA ASP A 114 -11.35 6.26 22.31
C ASP A 114 -11.60 7.75 21.99
N ALA A 115 -10.83 8.33 21.07
CA ALA A 115 -10.96 9.73 20.63
C ALA A 115 -11.92 9.93 19.45
N GLY A 116 -12.55 8.86 18.96
CA GLY A 116 -13.46 8.86 17.80
C GLY A 116 -14.94 8.85 18.17
#